data_AF-A0AA42C2Z2-F1
#
_entry.id   AF-A0AA42C2Z2-F1
#
_cell.length_a   1.000
_cell.length_b   1.000
_cell.length_c   1.000
_cell.angle_alpha   90.00
_cell.angle_beta   90.00
_cell.angle_gamma   90.00
#
_symmetry.space_group_name_H-M   'P 1'
#
loop_
_entity.id
_entity.type
_entity.pdbx_description
1 polymer ?
#
loop_
_entity_poly.entity_id
_entity_poly.type
_entity_poly.pdbx_seq_one_letter_code
_entity_poly.pdbx_strand_id
1 'polypeptide(L)'
;MTASSREEIVEAFGALDADLERLGGLSFDGLTTPERLRVLERLERAARRLRAPQHGLINQLDAQAGQAELGGSLRTALADRLRITRGEAGRRIEEAADLGERRALTGQPLAPQLEASAAAQ
;
A
#
# COMPACT_ATOMS: atom_id res chain seq x y z
N MET A 1 -12.28 -0.53 -15.50
CA MET A 1 -12.74 -1.15 -14.24
C MET A 1 -13.80 -0.25 -13.63
N THR A 2 -14.93 -0.82 -13.23
CA THR A 2 -15.93 -0.12 -12.40
C THR A 2 -15.33 0.13 -11.02
N ALA A 3 -15.68 1.25 -10.38
CA ALA A 3 -15.21 1.52 -9.02
C ALA A 3 -15.78 0.47 -8.06
N SER A 4 -14.95 -0.04 -7.14
CA SER A 4 -15.42 -0.91 -6.06
C SER A 4 -16.35 -0.14 -5.12
N SER A 5 -17.37 -0.83 -4.62
CA SER A 5 -18.24 -0.30 -3.58
C SER A 5 -17.51 -0.15 -2.25
N ARG A 6 -18.08 0.64 -1.34
CA ARG A 6 -17.52 0.79 0.02
C ARG A 6 -17.60 -0.54 0.77
N GLU A 7 -18.69 -1.28 0.61
CA GLU A 7 -18.88 -2.60 1.21
C GLU A 7 -17.78 -3.57 0.77
N GLU A 8 -17.53 -3.68 -0.55
CA GLU A 8 -16.46 -4.54 -1.10
C GLU A 8 -15.08 -4.21 -0.51
N ILE A 9 -14.76 -2.91 -0.36
CA ILE A 9 -13.49 -2.47 0.22
C ILE A 9 -13.41 -2.90 1.69
N VAL A 10 -14.45 -2.67 2.48
CA VAL A 10 -14.49 -3.03 3.91
C VAL A 10 -14.38 -4.54 4.10
N GLU A 11 -15.11 -5.33 3.30
CA GLU A 11 -15.05 -6.79 3.35
C GLU A 11 -13.66 -7.32 3.01
N ALA A 12 -13.00 -6.77 1.98
CA ALA A 12 -11.66 -7.17 1.59
C ALA A 12 -10.61 -6.90 2.69
N PHE A 13 -10.67 -5.73 3.34
CA PHE A 13 -9.79 -5.42 4.47
C PHE A 13 -10.10 -6.29 5.70
N GLY A 14 -11.38 -6.57 5.98
CA GLY A 14 -11.76 -7.46 7.06
C GLY A 14 -11.24 -8.90 6.86
N ALA A 15 -11.28 -9.41 5.63
CA ALA A 15 -10.70 -10.72 5.30
C ALA A 15 -9.17 -10.71 5.45
N LEU A 16 -8.50 -9.64 4.99
CA LEU A 16 -7.06 -9.47 5.16
C LEU A 16 -6.65 -9.45 6.64
N ASP A 17 -7.37 -8.70 7.49
CA ASP A 17 -7.11 -8.62 8.92
C ASP A 17 -7.25 -9.99 9.61
N ALA A 18 -8.29 -10.76 9.24
CA ALA A 18 -8.49 -12.12 9.77
C ALA A 18 -7.35 -13.09 9.36
N ASP A 19 -6.84 -12.98 8.13
CA ASP A 19 -5.71 -13.79 7.67
C ASP A 19 -4.40 -13.38 8.37
N LEU A 20 -4.19 -12.08 8.62
CA LEU A 20 -3.04 -11.59 9.37
C LEU A 20 -3.08 -12.04 10.84
N GLU A 21 -4.25 -12.02 11.48
CA GLU A 21 -4.43 -12.55 12.84
C GLU A 21 -4.10 -14.05 12.90
N ARG A 22 -4.62 -14.83 11.94
CA ARG A 22 -4.32 -16.27 11.83
C ARG A 22 -2.82 -16.51 11.67
N LEU A 23 -2.16 -15.76 10.80
CA LEU A 23 -0.71 -15.85 10.58
C LEU A 23 0.09 -15.50 11.84
N GLY A 24 -0.35 -14.48 12.60
CA GLY A 24 0.27 -14.08 13.86
C GLY A 24 0.16 -15.12 14.97
N GLY A 25 -0.82 -16.02 14.90
CA GLY A 25 -1.01 -17.13 15.83
C GLY A 25 -0.21 -18.41 15.52
N LEU A 26 0.57 -18.46 14.42
CA LEU A 26 1.33 -19.65 14.04
C LEU A 26 2.64 -19.79 14.82
N SER A 27 2.97 -21.01 15.23
CA SER A 27 4.34 -21.38 15.59
C SER A 27 5.09 -21.90 14.34
N PHE A 28 6.37 -21.51 14.23
CA PHE A 28 7.27 -21.94 13.17
C PHE A 28 8.36 -22.91 13.68
N ASP A 29 8.17 -23.50 14.87
CA ASP A 29 9.19 -24.34 15.52
C ASP A 29 9.46 -25.63 14.74
N GLY A 30 8.42 -26.19 14.13
CA GLY A 30 8.52 -27.41 13.31
C GLY A 30 9.19 -27.22 11.94
N LEU A 31 9.47 -25.97 11.52
CA LEU A 31 10.10 -25.72 10.23
C LEU A 31 11.61 -26.01 10.28
N THR A 32 12.16 -26.47 9.17
CA THR A 32 13.59 -26.47 8.90
C THR A 32 14.07 -25.07 8.48
N THR A 33 15.38 -24.81 8.49
CA THR A 33 15.93 -23.53 8.02
C THR A 33 15.52 -23.17 6.58
N PRO A 34 15.59 -24.09 5.60
CA PRO A 34 15.12 -23.77 4.24
C PRO A 34 13.63 -23.44 4.17
N GLU A 35 12.78 -24.07 5.00
CA GLU A 35 11.35 -23.77 5.04
C GLU A 35 11.07 -22.40 5.64
N ARG A 36 11.80 -22.01 6.70
CA ARG A 36 11.72 -20.65 7.26
C ARG A 36 12.07 -19.58 6.22
N LEU A 37 13.13 -19.79 5.43
CA LEU A 37 13.50 -18.88 4.35
C LEU A 37 12.40 -18.77 3.29
N ARG A 38 11.81 -19.89 2.87
CA ARG A 38 10.68 -19.87 1.91
C ARG A 38 9.45 -19.14 2.45
N VAL A 39 9.16 -19.27 3.74
CA VAL A 39 8.05 -18.53 4.37
C VAL A 39 8.37 -17.03 4.42
N LEU A 40 9.59 -16.65 4.78
CA LEU A 40 10.03 -15.24 4.75
C LEU A 40 9.91 -14.63 3.35
N GLU A 41 10.31 -15.34 2.30
CA GLU A 41 10.12 -14.88 0.92
C GLU A 41 8.64 -14.67 0.57
N ARG A 42 7.74 -15.52 1.07
CA ARG A 42 6.29 -15.36 0.85
C ARG A 42 5.75 -14.12 1.57
N LEU A 43 6.19 -13.88 2.81
CA LEU A 43 5.83 -12.69 3.56
C LEU A 43 6.30 -11.41 2.85
N GLU A 44 7.54 -11.41 2.37
CA GLU A 44 8.10 -10.28 1.63
C GLU A 44 7.34 -10.02 0.32
N ARG A 45 6.98 -11.07 -0.44
CA ARG A 45 6.15 -10.91 -1.64
C ARG A 45 4.77 -10.34 -1.31
N ALA A 46 4.14 -10.78 -0.21
CA ALA A 46 2.86 -10.23 0.23
C ALA A 46 3.01 -8.74 0.61
N ALA A 47 4.06 -8.38 1.36
CA ALA A 47 4.35 -7.00 1.74
C ALA A 47 4.57 -6.09 0.51
N ARG A 48 5.23 -6.57 -0.55
CA ARG A 48 5.39 -5.83 -1.81
C ARG A 48 4.07 -5.61 -2.53
N ARG A 49 3.23 -6.64 -2.63
CA ARG A 49 1.91 -6.55 -3.28
C ARG A 49 0.97 -5.58 -2.55
N LEU A 50 1.12 -5.43 -1.24
CA LEU A 50 0.37 -4.43 -0.46
C LEU A 50 0.82 -2.98 -0.73
N ARG A 51 2.00 -2.74 -1.34
CA ARG A 51 2.45 -1.39 -1.70
C ARG A 51 1.66 -0.81 -2.87
N ALA A 52 1.26 -1.63 -3.84
CA ALA A 52 0.48 -1.18 -4.99
C ALA A 52 -0.85 -0.48 -4.60
N PRO A 53 -1.74 -1.09 -3.78
CA PRO A 53 -2.95 -0.40 -3.32
C PRO A 53 -2.64 0.80 -2.41
N GLN A 54 -1.54 0.75 -1.63
CA GLN A 54 -1.11 1.89 -0.83
C GLN A 54 -0.72 3.10 -1.70
N HIS A 55 0.01 2.90 -2.80
CA HIS A 55 0.35 3.97 -3.73
C HIS A 55 -0.90 4.61 -4.33
N GLY A 56 -1.90 3.81 -4.72
CA GLY A 56 -3.19 4.30 -5.20
C GLY A 56 -3.89 5.20 -4.19
N LEU A 57 -3.96 4.79 -2.92
CA LEU A 57 -4.58 5.57 -1.85
C LEU A 57 -3.80 6.87 -1.55
N ILE A 58 -2.47 6.82 -1.53
CA ILE A 58 -1.63 8.01 -1.31
C ILE A 58 -1.82 9.02 -2.45
N ASN A 59 -1.80 8.57 -3.71
CA ASN A 59 -2.01 9.44 -4.86
C ASN A 59 -3.43 10.05 -4.88
N GLN A 60 -4.45 9.29 -4.44
CA GLN A 60 -5.81 9.82 -4.30
C GLN A 60 -5.89 10.88 -3.21
N LEU A 61 -5.24 10.66 -2.05
CA LEU A 61 -5.17 11.67 -0.99
C LEU A 61 -4.42 12.92 -1.46
N ASP A 62 -3.30 12.78 -2.17
CA ASP A 62 -2.53 13.91 -2.71
C ASP A 62 -3.35 14.73 -3.73
N ALA A 63 -4.15 14.06 -4.55
CA ALA A 63 -4.97 14.70 -5.58
C ALA A 63 -6.28 15.31 -5.06
N GLN A 64 -6.86 14.78 -3.98
CA GLN A 64 -8.24 15.10 -3.57
C GLN A 64 -8.34 15.80 -2.22
N ALA A 65 -7.43 15.54 -1.28
CA ALA A 65 -7.57 16.00 0.09
C ALA A 65 -6.98 17.41 0.27
N GLY A 66 -7.76 18.30 0.89
CA GLY A 66 -7.29 19.64 1.24
C GLY A 66 -6.41 19.64 2.50
N GLN A 67 -5.51 20.64 2.62
CA GLN A 67 -4.68 20.78 3.84
C GLN A 67 -5.51 20.92 5.12
N ALA A 68 -6.68 21.55 5.05
CA ALA A 68 -7.59 21.68 6.19
C ALA A 68 -8.16 20.33 6.63
N GLU A 69 -8.50 19.44 5.69
CA GLU A 69 -9.00 18.09 5.97
C GLU A 69 -7.90 17.19 6.55
N LEU A 70 -6.68 17.35 6.04
CA LEU A 70 -5.50 16.61 6.48
C LEU A 70 -4.93 17.13 7.82
N GLY A 71 -5.28 18.36 8.23
CA GLY A 71 -4.69 19.03 9.40
C GLY A 71 -3.23 19.44 9.19
N GLY A 72 -2.78 19.59 7.94
CA GLY A 72 -1.40 19.90 7.59
C GLY A 72 -1.02 19.43 6.19
N SER A 73 0.28 19.24 5.94
CA SER A 73 0.75 18.61 4.70
C SER A 73 0.46 17.11 4.70
N LEU A 74 0.26 16.52 3.51
CA LEU A 74 0.08 15.07 3.36
C LEU A 74 1.17 14.26 4.07
N ARG A 75 2.43 14.69 3.96
CA ARG A 75 3.56 14.04 4.65
C ARG A 75 3.38 14.01 6.18
N THR A 76 2.89 15.11 6.77
CA THR A 76 2.66 15.18 8.22
C THR A 76 1.47 14.32 8.61
N ALA A 77 0.36 14.42 7.86
CA ALA A 77 -0.83 13.62 8.09
C ALA A 77 -0.54 12.10 8.01
N LEU A 78 0.23 11.65 7.00
CA LEU A 78 0.62 10.25 6.88
C LEU A 78 1.57 9.81 8.00
N ALA A 79 2.56 10.64 8.36
CA ALA A 79 3.47 10.34 9.47
C ALA A 79 2.69 10.10 10.77
N ASP A 80 1.77 11.00 11.10
CA ASP A 80 1.00 10.96 12.33
C ASP A 80 -0.01 9.80 12.35
N ARG A 81 -0.79 9.64 11.27
CA ARG A 81 -1.84 8.60 11.21
C ARG A 81 -1.29 7.19 11.08
N LEU A 82 -0.21 7.00 10.33
CA LEU A 82 0.41 5.69 10.14
C LEU A 82 1.48 5.38 11.19
N ARG A 83 1.78 6.34 12.09
CA ARG A 83 2.82 6.24 13.13
C ARG A 83 4.19 5.90 12.56
N ILE A 84 4.56 6.59 11.48
CA ILE A 84 5.85 6.45 10.80
C ILE A 84 6.62 7.77 10.86
N THR A 85 7.93 7.72 10.60
CA THR A 85 8.71 8.95 10.54
C THR A 85 8.30 9.81 9.34
N ARG A 86 8.54 11.13 9.43
CA ARG A 86 8.30 12.05 8.30
C ARG A 86 9.12 11.69 7.05
N GLY A 87 10.33 11.15 7.24
CA GLY A 87 11.18 10.68 6.14
C GLY A 87 10.58 9.46 5.44
N GLU A 88 10.08 8.50 6.22
CA GLU A 88 9.38 7.32 5.70
C GLU A 88 8.08 7.69 4.98
N ALA A 89 7.30 8.63 5.54
CA ALA A 89 6.12 9.16 4.86
C ALA A 89 6.48 9.85 3.54
N GLY A 90 7.57 10.63 3.50
CA GLY A 90 8.09 11.25 2.28
C GLY A 90 8.45 10.22 1.22
N ARG A 91 9.21 9.19 1.59
CA ARG A 91 9.58 8.08 0.70
C ARG A 91 8.36 7.40 0.10
N ARG A 92 7.30 7.15 0.88
CA ARG A 92 6.07 6.53 0.36
C ARG A 92 5.29 7.43 -0.61
N ILE A 93 5.31 8.75 -0.40
CA ILE A 93 4.71 9.71 -1.34
C ILE A 93 5.49 9.70 -2.67
N GLU A 94 6.82 9.72 -2.60
CA GLU A 94 7.69 9.65 -3.78
C GLU A 94 7.49 8.32 -4.54
N GLU A 95 7.53 7.19 -3.83
CA GLU A 95 7.25 5.87 -4.41
C GLU A 95 5.86 5.79 -5.05
N ALA A 96 4.84 6.39 -4.41
CA ALA A 96 3.50 6.43 -4.97
C ALA A 96 3.43 7.26 -6.26
N ALA A 97 4.16 8.38 -6.33
CA ALA A 97 4.24 9.22 -7.52
C ALA A 97 4.96 8.53 -8.70
N ASP A 98 5.96 7.69 -8.40
CA ASP A 98 6.76 6.97 -9.39
C ASP A 98 6.06 5.69 -9.90
N LEU A 99 5.42 4.94 -8.98
CA LEU A 99 4.95 3.58 -9.20
C LEU A 99 3.42 3.44 -9.22
N GLY A 100 2.69 4.42 -8.70
CA GLY A 100 1.24 4.41 -8.70
C GLY A 100 0.63 4.68 -10.08
N GLU A 101 -0.62 4.23 -10.28
CA GLU A 101 -1.39 4.58 -11.48
C GLU A 101 -1.51 6.10 -11.62
N ARG A 102 -1.24 6.60 -12.82
CA ARG A 102 -1.32 8.02 -13.14
C ARG A 102 -2.58 8.33 -13.94
N ARG A 103 -3.00 9.59 -13.94
CA ARG A 103 -4.08 10.08 -14.80
C ARG A 103 -3.67 11.35 -15.53
N ALA A 104 -4.06 11.46 -16.79
CA ALA A 104 -3.94 12.68 -17.57
C ALA A 104 -4.91 13.76 -17.04
N LEU A 105 -4.72 15.02 -17.43
CA LEU A 105 -5.64 16.12 -17.10
C LEU A 105 -7.09 15.83 -17.54
N THR A 106 -7.26 15.01 -18.57
CA THR A 106 -8.56 14.55 -19.08
C THR A 106 -9.12 13.33 -18.33
N GLY A 107 -8.43 12.86 -17.28
CA GLY A 107 -8.81 11.70 -16.46
C GLY A 107 -8.42 10.34 -17.04
N GLN A 108 -7.83 10.31 -18.23
CA GLN A 108 -7.39 9.05 -18.87
C GLN A 108 -6.26 8.39 -18.08
N PRO A 109 -6.30 7.06 -17.86
CA PRO A 109 -5.21 6.34 -17.22
C PRO A 109 -3.92 6.52 -18.01
N LEU A 110 -2.83 6.82 -17.29
CA LEU A 110 -1.47 6.85 -17.79
C LEU A 110 -0.69 5.76 -17.07
N ALA A 111 0.27 5.17 -17.78
CA ALA A 111 1.17 4.22 -17.18
C ALA A 111 2.00 4.89 -16.05
N PRO A 112 2.41 4.12 -15.02
CA PRO A 112 3.32 4.59 -13.98
C PRO A 112 4.62 5.15 -14.59
N GLN A 113 5.32 6.03 -13.87
CA GLN A 113 6.58 6.57 -14.39
C GLN A 113 7.65 5.48 -14.55
N LEU A 114 7.66 4.51 -13.64
CA LEU A 114 8.54 3.35 -13.67
C LEU A 114 7.75 2.07 -13.96
N GLU A 115 7.20 1.97 -15.18
CA GLU A 115 6.28 0.90 -15.60
C GLU A 115 6.76 -0.52 -15.27
N ALA A 116 8.01 -0.85 -15.60
CA ALA A 116 8.56 -2.19 -15.36
C ALA A 116 8.68 -2.51 -13.86
N SER A 117 8.95 -1.50 -13.04
CA SER A 117 9.04 -1.66 -11.58
C SER A 117 7.64 -1.78 -10.97
N ALA A 118 6.69 -0.99 -11.45
CA ALA A 118 5.28 -1.06 -11.04
C ALA A 118 4.64 -2.41 -11.41
N ALA A 119 4.91 -2.95 -12.60
CA ALA A 119 4.42 -4.27 -13.03
C ALA A 119 5.01 -5.44 -12.22
N ALA A 120 6.12 -5.23 -11.52
CA ALA A 120 6.79 -6.24 -10.69
C ALA A 120 6.38 -6.18 -9.20
N GLN A 121 5.47 -5.28 -8.81
CA GLN A 121 4.99 -5.13 -7.43
C GLN A 121 3.94 -6.16 -7.02
#